data_AF-A0A5J4PVX9-F1
#
_entry.id   AF-A0A5J4PVX9-F1
#
_cell.length_a   1.000
_cell.length_b   1.000
_cell.length_c   1.000
_cell.angle_alpha   90.00
_cell.angle_beta   90.00
_cell.angle_gamma   90.00
#
_symmetry.space_group_name_H-M   'P 1'
#
loop_
_entity.id
_entity.type
_entity.pdbx_description
1 polymer ?
#
loop_
_entity_poly.entity_id
_entity_poly.type
_entity_poly.pdbx_seq_one_letter_code
_entity_poly.pdbx_strand_id
1 'polypeptide(L)' 'MNFVEELRWRGMVHDVMPGIEELLIKEQVTAYVGIDPTADSL' A
#
# COMPACT_ATOMS: atom_id res chain seq x y z
N MET A 1 -4.20 11.01 11.70
CA MET A 1 -4.45 10.25 10.48
C MET A 1 -3.12 9.99 9.82
N ASN A 2 -2.62 8.76 9.91
CA ASN A 2 -1.43 8.30 9.20
C ASN A 2 -1.82 7.72 7.82
N PHE A 3 -0.83 7.40 6.99
CA PHE A 3 -1.05 6.90 5.63
C PHE A 3 -1.93 5.64 5.58
N VAL A 4 -1.69 4.67 6.47
CA VAL A 4 -2.46 3.42 6.52
C VAL A 4 -3.90 3.67 6.98
N GLU A 5 -4.10 4.53 7.99
CA GLU A 5 -5.42 4.96 8.47
C GLU A 5 -6.23 5.63 7.36
N GLU A 6 -5.61 6.48 6.54
CA GLU A 6 -6.28 7.14 5.41
C GLU A 6 -6.73 6.12 4.36
N LEU A 7 -5.85 5.18 3.99
CA LEU A 7 -6.21 4.13 3.03
C LEU A 7 -7.33 3.22 3.57
N ARG A 8 -7.33 2.92 4.88
CA ARG A 8 -8.43 2.19 5.51
C ARG A 8 -9.74 2.98 5.44
N TRP A 9 -9.71 4.27 5.75
CA TRP A 9 -10.89 5.14 5.67
C TRP A 9 -11.43 5.23 4.23
N ARG A 10 -10.54 5.22 3.22
CA ARG A 10 -10.90 5.15 1.79
C ARG A 10 -11.40 3.77 1.35
N GLY A 11 -11.33 2.74 2.19
CA GLY A 11 -11.66 1.36 1.84
C GLY A 11 -10.67 0.68 0.90
N MET A 12 -9.42 1.16 0.83
CA MET A 12 -8.38 0.67 -0.08
C MET A 12 -7.49 -0.43 0.51
N VAL A 13 -7.69 -0.79 1.79
CA VAL A 13 -6.90 -1.83 2.47
C VAL A 13 -7.69 -3.14 2.52
N HIS A 14 -7.22 -4.14 1.79
CA HIS A 14 -7.76 -5.50 1.84
C HIS A 14 -7.06 -6.37 2.89
N ASP A 15 -5.72 -6.36 2.87
CA ASP A 15 -4.88 -7.10 3.81
C ASP A 15 -3.57 -6.34 4.06
N VAL A 16 -2.94 -6.60 5.21
CA VAL A 16 -1.66 -6.01 5.61
C VAL A 16 -0.85 -6.99 6.44
N MET A 17 0.47 -6.98 6.25
CA MET A 17 1.37 -7.70 7.14
C MET A 17 1.54 -6.95 8.48
N PRO A 18 1.71 -7.67 9.61
CA PRO A 18 2.05 -7.06 10.88
C PRO A 18 3.33 -6.22 10.79
N GLY A 19 3.35 -5.05 11.45
CA GLY A 19 4.53 -4.17 11.52
C GLY A 19 4.66 -3.17 10.37
N ILE A 20 3.80 -3.23 9.35
CA ILE A 20 3.93 -2.34 8.18
C ILE A 20 3.62 -0.88 8.54
N GLU A 21 2.67 -0.66 9.43
CA GLU A 21 2.24 0.69 9.83
C GLU A 21 3.33 1.39 10.64
N GLU A 22 3.94 0.67 11.58
CA GLU A 22 5.08 1.16 12.36
C GLU A 22 6.29 1.46 11.48
N LEU A 23 6.58 0.61 10.48
CA LEU A 23 7.68 0.82 9.54
C LEU A 23 7.46 2.07 8.68
N LEU A 24 6.25 2.24 8.11
CA LEU A 24 5.90 3.38 7.26
C LEU A 24 5.87 4.71 8.03
N ILE A 25 5.65 4.69 9.34
CA ILE A 25 5.78 5.86 10.21
C ILE A 25 7.25 6.18 10.50
N LYS A 26 8.09 5.16 10.65
CA LYS A 26 9.48 5.29 11.09
C LYS A 26 10.39 5.83 9.99
N GLU A 27 10.20 5.39 8.74
CA GLU A 27 11.10 5.74 7.64
C GLU A 27 10.43 5.70 6.27
N GLN A 28 11.13 6.21 5.25
CA GLN A 28 10.70 6.08 3.86
C GLN A 28 11.00 4.67 3.36
N VAL A 29 9.99 4.03 2.77
CA VAL A 29 10.07 2.65 2.28
C VAL A 29 9.86 2.63 0.77
N THR A 30 10.74 1.91 0.05
CA THR A 30 10.54 1.63 -1.37
C THR A 30 9.52 0.50 -1.52
N ALA A 31 8.49 0.73 -2.33
CA ALA A 31 7.47 -0.26 -2.67
C ALA A 31 7.50 -0.60 -4.17
N TYR A 32 6.89 -1.73 -4.54
CA TYR A 32 6.72 -2.13 -5.94
C TYR A 32 5.29 -2.65 -6.16
N VAL A 33 4.82 -2.57 -7.41
CA VAL A 33 3.54 -3.14 -7.85
C VAL A 33 3.79 -3.87 -9.16
N GLY A 34 3.42 -5.15 -9.22
CA GLY A 34 3.51 -5.95 -10.44
C GLY A 34 2.28 -5.72 -11.32
N ILE A 35 2.51 -5.48 -12.62
CA ILE A 35 1.44 -5.34 -13.61
C ILE A 35 1.87 -6.13 -14.85
N ASP A 36 1.11 -7.17 -15.18
CA ASP A 36 1.37 -7.99 -16.37
C ASP A 36 0.74 -7.35 -17.62
N PRO A 37 1.48 -7.23 -18.75
CA PRO A 37 0.96 -6.64 -19.98
C PRO A 37 0.04 -7.63 -20.70
N THR A 38 -1.18 -7.76 -20.20
CA THR A 38 -2.19 -8.71 -20.69
C THR A 38 -3.07 -8.15 -21.83
N ALA A 39 -2.95 -6.86 -22.13
CA ALA A 39 -3.63 -6.15 -23.20
C ALA A 39 -2.78 -4.99 -23.76
N ASP A 40 -3.26 -4.33 -24.81
CA ASP A 40 -2.63 -3.16 -25.44
C ASP A 40 -2.75 -1.87 -24.61
N SER A 41 -3.62 -1.88 -23.60
CA SER A 41 -3.78 -0.83 -22.60
C SER A 41 -4.17 -1.40 -21.23
N LEU A 42 -3.98 -0.61 -20.18
CA LEU A 42 -4.45 -0.92 -18.82
C LEU A 42 -5.95 -0.62 -18.65
#